data_AF-A0A956KE64-F1
#
_entry.id   AF-A0A956KE64-F1
#
_cell.length_a   1.000
_cell.length_b   1.000
_cell.length_c   1.000
_cell.angle_alpha   90.00
_cell.angle_beta   90.00
_cell.angle_gamma   90.00
#
_symmetry.space_group_name_H-M   'P 1'
#
loop_
_entity.id
_entity.type
_entity.pdbx_description
1 polymer ?
#
loop_
_entity_poly.entity_id
_entity_poly.type
_entity_poly.pdbx_seq_one_letter_code
_entity_poly.pdbx_strand_id
1 'polypeptide(L)' 'DDSLLTVEEHWEKLVDAPVTPEGQWLKALADARYAQMIFHIILTPNYNDAHYNHFHVDLTPGSMFYE' A
#
# COMPACT_ATOMS: atom_id res chain seq x y z
N ASP A 1 4.16 -20.13 7.08
CA ASP A 1 3.86 -21.25 6.17
C ASP A 1 4.64 -21.13 4.86
N ASP A 2 5.81 -20.45 4.86
CA ASP A 2 6.60 -20.13 3.65
C ASP A 2 5.81 -19.47 2.51
N SER A 3 4.65 -18.85 2.79
CA SER A 3 3.93 -18.05 1.80
C SER A 3 4.73 -16.79 1.44
N LEU A 4 4.94 -16.57 0.14
CA LEU A 4 5.54 -15.36 -0.40
C LEU A 4 4.42 -14.38 -0.77
N LEU A 5 4.46 -13.20 -0.18
CA LEU A 5 3.58 -12.08 -0.54
C LEU A 5 4.35 -11.08 -1.40
N THR A 6 3.82 -10.82 -2.60
CA THR A 6 4.32 -9.77 -3.50
C THR A 6 3.21 -8.76 -3.76
N VAL A 7 3.56 -7.46 -3.82
CA VAL A 7 2.58 -6.40 -4.13
C VAL A 7 2.02 -6.58 -5.54
N GLU A 8 2.88 -6.95 -6.50
CA GLU A 8 2.50 -7.13 -7.91
C GLU A 8 1.42 -8.21 -8.11
N GLU A 9 1.51 -9.33 -7.40
CA GLU A 9 0.55 -10.43 -7.57
C GLU A 9 -0.68 -10.28 -6.67
N HIS A 10 -0.54 -9.67 -5.49
CA HIS A 10 -1.54 -9.79 -4.43
C HIS A 10 -2.27 -8.50 -4.05
N TRP A 11 -1.83 -7.32 -4.50
CA TRP A 11 -2.47 -6.05 -4.08
C TRP A 11 -3.93 -5.91 -4.54
N GLU A 12 -4.30 -6.51 -5.67
CA GLU A 12 -5.56 -6.27 -6.38
C GLU A 12 -5.70 -4.78 -6.77
N LYS A 13 -4.94 -4.35 -7.78
CA LYS A 13 -4.98 -2.95 -8.23
C LYS A 13 -6.35 -2.51 -8.75
N LEU A 14 -6.60 -1.21 -8.68
CA LEU A 14 -7.82 -0.54 -9.18
C LEU A 14 -9.11 -1.01 -8.47
N VAL A 15 -8.97 -1.62 -7.29
CA VAL A 15 -10.09 -1.84 -6.39
C VAL A 15 -9.87 -1.06 -5.09
N ASP A 16 -10.94 -0.44 -4.59
CA ASP A 16 -10.90 0.29 -3.31
C ASP A 16 -10.85 -0.67 -2.11
N ALA A 17 -11.38 -1.88 -2.28
CA ALA A 17 -11.47 -2.91 -1.25
C ALA A 17 -11.03 -4.27 -1.84
N PRO A 18 -9.79 -4.71 -1.55
CA PRO A 18 -9.31 -6.04 -1.92
C PRO A 18 -10.19 -7.15 -1.33
N VAL A 19 -10.42 -8.23 -2.09
CA VAL A 19 -11.29 -9.34 -1.67
C VAL A 19 -10.50 -10.61 -1.35
N THR A 20 -9.26 -10.70 -1.79
CA THR A 20 -8.35 -11.79 -1.42
C THR A 20 -7.78 -11.54 -0.01
N PRO A 21 -7.51 -12.61 0.77
CA PRO A 21 -6.85 -12.48 2.07
C PRO A 21 -5.51 -11.72 1.98
N GLU A 22 -4.75 -11.95 0.92
CA GLU A 22 -3.44 -11.35 0.67
C GLU A 22 -3.55 -9.86 0.37
N GLY A 23 -4.49 -9.47 -0.49
CA GLY A 23 -4.78 -8.06 -0.79
C GLY A 23 -5.31 -7.31 0.43
N GLN A 24 -6.21 -7.93 1.21
CA GLN A 24 -6.69 -7.36 2.47
C GLN A 24 -5.57 -7.16 3.47
N TRP A 25 -4.64 -8.11 3.56
CA TRP A 25 -3.48 -7.99 4.42
C TRP A 25 -2.55 -6.85 4.00
N LEU A 26 -2.26 -6.71 2.70
CA LEU A 26 -1.43 -5.62 2.18
C LEU A 26 -2.09 -4.25 2.38
N LYS A 27 -3.40 -4.14 2.13
CA LYS A 27 -4.16 -2.90 2.34
C LYS A 27 -4.17 -2.51 3.81
N ALA A 28 -4.43 -3.48 4.70
CA ALA A 28 -4.39 -3.26 6.14
C ALA A 28 -3.00 -2.85 6.62
N LEU A 29 -1.93 -3.39 6.03
CA LEU A 29 -0.56 -2.96 6.31
C LEU A 29 -0.38 -1.47 5.97
N ALA A 30 -0.72 -1.05 4.75
CA ALA A 30 -0.59 0.35 4.32
C ALA A 30 -1.45 1.31 5.19
N ASP A 31 -2.72 0.97 5.39
CA ASP A 31 -3.66 1.74 6.21
C ASP A 31 -3.14 1.94 7.63
N ALA A 32 -2.65 0.87 8.25
CA ALA A 32 -2.15 0.92 9.61
C ALA A 32 -0.89 1.80 9.74
N ARG A 33 0.02 1.79 8.76
CA ARG A 33 1.24 2.62 8.83
C ARG A 33 0.97 4.10 8.61
N TYR A 34 0.01 4.44 7.74
CA TYR A 34 -0.45 5.81 7.59
C TYR A 34 -1.16 6.30 8.86
N ALA A 35 -2.09 5.50 9.41
CA ALA A 35 -2.81 5.84 10.65
C ALA A 35 -1.89 6.00 11.87
N GLN A 36 -0.79 5.25 11.93
CA GLN A 36 0.23 5.37 12.97
C GLN A 36 1.16 6.58 12.79
N MET A 37 1.02 7.33 11.69
CA MET A 37 1.92 8.43 11.33
C MET A 37 3.39 7.99 11.26
N ILE A 38 3.63 6.74 10.86
CA ILE A 38 5.00 6.25 10.63
C ILE A 38 5.53 6.86 9.34
N PHE A 39 4.71 6.86 8.28
CA PHE A 39 5.03 7.50 7.01
C PHE A 39 4.10 8.68 6.79
N HIS A 40 4.67 9.75 6.26
CA HIS A 40 3.96 10.97 5.89
C HIS A 40 3.25 10.81 4.54
N ILE A 41 3.90 10.12 3.61
CA ILE A 41 3.33 9.77 2.32
C ILE A 41 3.36 8.26 2.16
N ILE A 42 2.24 7.69 1.73
CA ILE A 42 2.19 6.32 1.19
C ILE A 42 1.48 6.39 -0.17
N LEU A 43 2.16 5.96 -1.23
CA LEU A 43 1.58 5.77 -2.56
C LEU A 43 1.49 4.28 -2.85
N THR A 44 0.28 3.82 -3.08
CA THR A 44 -0.05 2.43 -3.41
C THR A 44 -0.04 2.22 -4.92
N PRO A 45 -0.17 0.95 -5.39
CA PRO A 45 -0.39 0.68 -6.80
C PRO A 45 -1.61 1.34 -7.43
N ASN A 46 -2.52 1.93 -6.63
CA ASN A 46 -3.64 2.70 -7.13
C ASN A 46 -3.28 4.16 -7.50
N TYR A 47 -2.11 4.67 -7.11
CA TYR A 47 -1.73 6.06 -7.36
C TYR A 47 -1.44 6.36 -8.84
N ASN A 48 -0.51 5.61 -9.46
CA ASN A 48 -0.23 5.66 -10.90
C ASN A 48 0.62 4.48 -11.38
N ASP A 49 0.85 4.40 -12.70
CA ASP A 49 1.62 3.33 -13.35
C ASP A 49 3.04 3.15 -12.81
N ALA A 50 3.70 4.20 -12.31
CA ALA A 50 5.05 4.07 -11.76
C ALA A 50 5.07 3.30 -10.42
N HIS A 51 3.94 3.22 -9.72
CA HIS A 51 3.81 2.59 -8.41
C HIS A 51 3.15 1.20 -8.49
N TYR A 52 2.96 0.65 -9.69
CA TYR A 52 2.13 -0.54 -9.91
C TYR A 52 2.59 -1.79 -9.14
N ASN A 53 3.88 -1.88 -8.78
CA ASN A 53 4.50 -3.06 -8.17
C ASN A 53 5.15 -2.80 -6.81
N HIS A 54 4.99 -1.61 -6.24
CA HIS A 54 5.59 -1.28 -4.95
C HIS A 54 4.83 -0.18 -4.22
N PHE A 55 5.04 -0.11 -2.90
CA PHE A 55 4.66 1.05 -2.11
C PHE A 55 5.79 2.07 -2.15
N HIS A 56 5.50 3.31 -2.52
CA HIS A 56 6.38 4.42 -2.21
C HIS A 56 6.02 4.95 -0.82
N VAL A 57 7.01 5.05 0.06
CA VAL A 57 6.85 5.59 1.41
C VAL A 57 7.87 6.67 1.67
N ASP A 58 7.45 7.75 2.32
CA ASP A 58 8.30 8.92 2.52
C ASP A 58 8.00 9.63 3.86
N LEU A 59 9.00 10.34 4.38
CA LEU A 59 9.01 11.00 5.69
C LEU A 59 9.14 12.54 5.58
N THR A 60 8.94 13.11 4.40
CA THR A 60 9.10 14.54 4.13
C THR A 60 8.22 15.35 5.07
N PRO A 61 8.81 16.20 5.94
CA PRO A 61 8.05 16.99 6.88
C PRO A 61 7.04 17.91 6.18
N GLY A 62 5.83 18.01 6.73
CA GLY A 62 4.77 18.88 6.19
C GLY A 62 4.06 18.35 4.95
N SER A 63 4.39 17.14 4.48
CA SER A 63 3.61 16.43 3.48
C SER A 63 2.75 15.39 4.18
N MET A 64 1.46 15.28 3.84
CA MET A 64 0.56 14.24 4.37
C MET A 64 -0.32 13.75 3.23
N PHE A 65 -0.06 12.55 2.73
CA PHE A 65 -0.77 12.03 1.58
C PHE A 65 -0.89 10.50 1.61
N TYR A 66 -2.07 9.98 1.27
CA TYR A 66 -2.30 8.55 1.17
C TYR A 66 -3.27 8.24 0.03
N GLU A 67 -2.84 7.37 -0.89
CA GLU A 67 -3.63 6.86 -2.02
C GLU A 67 -3.18 5.46 -2.40
#